data_AF-F8E8J0-F1
#
_entry.id   AF-F8E8J0-F1
#
_cell.length_a   1.000
_cell.length_b   1.000
_cell.length_c   1.000
_cell.angle_alpha   90.00
_cell.angle_beta   90.00
_cell.angle_gamma   90.00
#
_symmetry.space_group_name_H-M   'P 1'
#
loop_
_entity.id
_entity.type
_entity.pdbx_description
1 polymer ?
#
loop_
_entity_poly.entity_id
_entity_poly.type
_entity_poly.pdbx_seq_one_letter_code
_entity_poly.pdbx_strand_id
1 'polypeptide(L)'
;MKNFKNNADKYKVYFRRFLARYFRSLVFLIYKIKFSFLSFNKPPIIILTPGKVGSSSIYFTLKNTINNPVFHIHNLSEEGIENSWQEHLNSDRKSVPLHLIISSLLRKKLDKYKGDIYLITVIREPVSREISSFFQNTDRFKNSIEYSDLKIDMNKTINLLHEIFQKNITKNLESWFDVELKKNFGFDVFEKKFDDDNGFDIFNKERFSLLLLKMETMDEVFPQAIKEFLNIRQNVNLEKSNLAEKKYYADSYSEAKEKFRIDSELLDEIIISNYFQHFYSGLEHNIKEKWGK
;
A
#
# COMPACT_ATOMS: atom_id res chain seq x y z
N MET A 1 -6.87 -1.83 29.20
CA MET A 1 -7.49 -0.50 29.01
C MET A 1 -6.40 0.58 29.13
N LYS A 2 -5.80 1.00 28.01
CA LYS A 2 -4.90 2.16 27.98
C LYS A 2 -5.53 3.23 27.12
N ASN A 3 -5.76 4.37 27.78
CA ASN A 3 -6.41 5.59 27.34
C ASN A 3 -6.22 5.94 25.86
N PHE A 4 -7.34 6.11 25.15
CA PHE A 4 -7.40 6.95 23.95
C PHE A 4 -6.78 8.31 24.30
N LYS A 5 -5.59 8.59 23.77
CA LYS A 5 -5.01 9.94 23.82
C LYS A 5 -5.98 10.89 23.09
N ASN A 6 -6.48 11.86 23.87
CA ASN A 6 -7.18 13.09 23.52
C ASN A 6 -8.44 12.99 22.64
N ASN A 7 -9.58 13.39 23.21
CA ASN A 7 -10.83 13.70 22.50
C ASN A 7 -10.61 14.59 21.25
N ALA A 8 -9.63 15.49 21.29
CA ALA A 8 -9.24 16.34 20.15
C ALA A 8 -8.85 15.57 18.88
N ASP A 9 -8.17 14.42 19.00
CA ASP A 9 -7.76 13.63 17.84
C ASP A 9 -8.95 12.87 17.23
N LYS A 10 -9.89 12.44 18.08
CA LYS A 10 -11.17 11.88 17.65
C LYS A 10 -12.00 12.91 16.86
N TYR A 11 -12.14 14.13 17.36
CA TYR A 11 -12.85 15.22 16.65
C TYR A 11 -12.17 15.60 15.33
N LYS A 12 -10.83 15.66 15.28
CA LYS A 12 -10.09 15.89 14.02
C LYS A 12 -10.40 14.82 12.96
N VAL A 13 -10.46 13.55 13.36
CA VAL A 13 -10.79 12.45 12.44
C VAL A 13 -12.22 12.57 11.92
N TYR A 14 -13.20 12.82 12.79
CA TYR A 14 -14.60 13.03 12.37
C TYR A 14 -14.76 14.26 11.46
N PHE A 15 -14.11 15.38 11.81
CA PHE A 15 -14.15 16.59 11.00
C PHE A 15 -13.50 16.40 9.62
N ARG A 16 -12.35 15.71 9.56
CA ARG A 16 -11.70 15.36 8.29
C ARG A 16 -12.60 14.46 7.43
N ARG A 17 -13.30 13.51 8.05
CA ARG A 17 -14.27 12.63 7.37
C ARG A 17 -15.47 13.42 6.86
N PHE A 18 -16.01 14.32 7.65
CA PHE A 18 -17.10 15.22 7.28
C PHE A 18 -16.68 16.11 6.09
N LEU A 19 -15.52 16.75 6.15
CA LEU A 19 -14.98 17.54 5.03
C LEU A 19 -14.77 16.70 3.77
N ALA A 20 -14.19 15.51 3.88
CA ALA A 20 -13.98 14.64 2.72
C ALA A 20 -15.29 14.17 2.08
N ARG A 21 -16.37 14.04 2.87
CA ARG A 21 -17.69 13.62 2.40
C ARG A 21 -18.48 14.76 1.78
N TYR A 22 -18.55 15.91 2.43
CA TYR A 22 -19.43 17.02 2.02
C TYR A 22 -18.71 18.14 1.27
N PHE A 23 -17.40 18.29 1.43
CA PHE A 23 -16.59 19.36 0.85
C PHE A 23 -15.50 18.83 -0.10
N ARG A 24 -15.74 17.67 -0.74
CA ARG A 24 -14.79 17.06 -1.67
C ARG A 24 -14.32 18.03 -2.76
N SER A 25 -15.22 18.81 -3.34
CA SER A 25 -14.89 19.79 -4.39
C SER A 25 -13.95 20.89 -3.89
N LEU A 26 -14.14 21.34 -2.65
CA LEU A 26 -13.26 22.33 -2.01
C LEU A 26 -11.88 21.74 -1.72
N VAL A 27 -11.81 20.52 -1.17
CA VAL A 27 -10.55 19.81 -0.95
C VAL A 27 -9.81 19.63 -2.27
N PHE A 28 -10.51 19.20 -3.32
CA PHE A 28 -9.94 19.06 -4.66
C PHE A 28 -9.39 20.39 -5.18
N LEU A 29 -10.15 21.50 -5.04
CA LEU A 29 -9.71 22.82 -5.47
C LEU A 29 -8.44 23.28 -4.72
N ILE A 30 -8.39 23.12 -3.40
CA ILE A 30 -7.22 23.46 -2.59
C ILE A 30 -5.98 22.68 -3.07
N TYR A 31 -6.12 21.39 -3.30
CA TYR A 31 -5.00 20.57 -3.78
C TYR A 31 -4.63 20.87 -5.23
N LYS A 32 -5.61 21.20 -6.09
CA LYS A 32 -5.36 21.65 -7.46
C LYS A 32 -4.51 22.92 -7.48
N ILE A 33 -4.82 23.89 -6.61
CA ILE A 33 -4.02 25.11 -6.44
C ILE A 33 -2.62 24.77 -5.91
N LYS A 34 -2.50 23.90 -4.89
CA LYS A 34 -1.17 23.46 -4.43
C LYS A 34 -0.34 22.81 -5.54
N PHE A 35 -0.96 21.97 -6.38
CA PHE A 35 -0.30 21.30 -7.50
C PHE A 35 0.08 22.25 -8.65
N SER A 36 -0.63 23.37 -8.83
CA SER A 36 -0.23 24.38 -9.83
C SER A 36 1.04 25.11 -9.43
N PHE A 37 1.28 25.29 -8.13
CA PHE A 37 2.52 25.90 -7.61
C PHE A 37 3.66 24.90 -7.42
N LEU A 38 3.38 23.59 -7.43
CA LEU A 38 4.42 22.57 -7.31
C LEU A 38 5.27 22.51 -8.60
N SER A 39 6.57 22.71 -8.51
CA SER A 39 7.48 22.52 -9.65
C SER A 39 8.25 21.21 -9.52
N PHE A 40 8.53 20.56 -10.66
CA PHE A 40 9.39 19.37 -10.74
C PHE A 40 10.81 19.78 -11.15
N ASN A 41 11.45 20.60 -10.30
CA ASN A 41 12.83 21.04 -10.50
C ASN A 41 13.84 19.89 -10.35
N LYS A 42 13.46 18.85 -9.60
CA LYS A 42 14.12 17.55 -9.56
C LYS A 42 13.13 16.47 -10.02
N PRO A 43 13.61 15.35 -10.60
CA PRO A 43 12.79 14.19 -10.91
C PRO A 43 11.88 13.81 -9.74
N PRO A 44 10.55 13.72 -9.91
CA PRO A 44 9.66 13.27 -8.85
C PRO A 44 9.90 11.80 -8.52
N ILE A 45 9.73 11.44 -7.25
CA ILE A 45 9.76 10.07 -6.76
C ILE A 45 8.35 9.68 -6.33
N ILE A 46 7.82 8.61 -6.92
CA ILE A 46 6.47 8.14 -6.73
C ILE A 46 6.55 6.76 -6.10
N ILE A 47 6.20 6.69 -4.82
CA ILE A 47 6.01 5.43 -4.11
C ILE A 47 4.62 4.93 -4.51
N LEU A 48 4.58 4.14 -5.58
CA LEU A 48 3.38 3.58 -6.19
C LEU A 48 3.34 2.10 -5.83
N THR A 49 2.40 1.71 -4.97
CA THR A 49 2.47 0.37 -4.40
C THR A 49 1.12 -0.12 -3.92
N PRO A 50 0.87 -1.45 -3.92
CA PRO A 50 -0.33 -2.00 -3.30
C PRO A 50 -0.44 -1.54 -1.85
N GLY A 51 -1.66 -1.50 -1.33
CA GLY A 51 -1.86 -1.24 0.09
C GLY A 51 -1.12 -2.25 0.96
N LYS A 52 -0.63 -1.78 2.12
CA LYS A 52 -0.20 -2.63 3.26
C LYS A 52 1.12 -3.37 3.13
N VAL A 53 2.05 -2.79 2.41
CA VAL A 53 3.40 -3.32 2.21
C VAL A 53 4.48 -2.55 2.99
N GLY A 54 4.11 -1.73 3.97
CA GLY A 54 5.09 -1.00 4.80
C GLY A 54 5.66 0.29 4.17
N SER A 55 5.18 0.71 3.01
CA SER A 55 5.66 1.85 2.21
C SER A 55 5.62 3.24 2.89
N SER A 56 4.93 3.37 4.01
CA SER A 56 4.89 4.65 4.76
C SER A 56 6.27 5.02 5.31
N SER A 57 7.06 4.04 5.74
CA SER A 57 8.43 4.27 6.23
C SER A 57 9.31 4.84 5.11
N ILE A 58 9.20 4.31 3.88
CA ILE A 58 9.90 4.86 2.70
C ILE A 58 9.49 6.30 2.46
N TYR A 59 8.18 6.58 2.46
CA TYR A 59 7.66 7.92 2.20
C TYR A 59 8.22 8.97 3.16
N PHE A 60 8.15 8.72 4.47
CA PHE A 60 8.64 9.66 5.45
C PHE A 60 10.17 9.81 5.39
N THR A 61 10.88 8.69 5.21
CA THR A 61 12.35 8.71 5.06
C THR A 61 12.76 9.59 3.89
N LEU A 62 12.26 9.31 2.68
CA LEU A 62 12.65 10.06 1.48
C LEU A 62 12.20 11.52 1.56
N LYS A 63 10.97 11.77 2.01
CA LYS A 63 10.47 13.13 2.15
C LYS A 63 11.32 14.01 3.07
N ASN A 64 11.94 13.42 4.09
CA ASN A 64 12.75 14.14 5.08
C ASN A 64 14.24 14.22 4.70
N THR A 65 14.72 13.33 3.82
CA THR A 65 16.16 13.17 3.55
C THR A 65 16.59 13.69 2.18
N ILE A 66 15.66 13.75 1.21
CA ILE A 66 15.97 14.18 -0.16
C ILE A 66 15.06 15.31 -0.63
N ASN A 67 15.59 16.13 -1.55
CA ASN A 67 14.91 17.33 -2.04
C ASN A 67 13.98 17.08 -3.24
N ASN A 68 13.84 15.83 -3.67
CA ASN A 68 12.94 15.46 -4.77
C ASN A 68 11.48 15.59 -4.31
N PRO A 69 10.54 15.95 -5.20
CA PRO A 69 9.11 15.82 -4.89
C PRO A 69 8.76 14.35 -4.64
N VAL A 70 8.35 14.01 -3.41
CA VAL A 70 7.98 12.64 -3.04
C VAL A 70 6.47 12.49 -2.91
N PHE A 71 5.91 11.51 -3.61
CA PHE A 71 4.49 11.14 -3.56
C PHE A 71 4.33 9.70 -3.07
N HIS A 72 3.24 9.45 -2.33
CA HIS A 72 2.87 8.11 -1.87
C HIS A 72 1.40 7.86 -2.18
N ILE A 73 1.16 6.95 -3.12
CA ILE A 73 -0.14 6.65 -3.71
C ILE A 73 -0.27 5.15 -4.02
N HIS A 74 -1.50 4.68 -4.19
CA HIS A 74 -1.77 3.26 -4.50
C HIS A 74 -2.17 3.03 -5.95
N ASN A 75 -2.63 4.06 -6.64
CA ASN A 75 -3.07 4.00 -8.03
C ASN A 75 -2.62 5.26 -8.76
N LEU A 76 -2.21 5.13 -10.01
CA LEU A 76 -1.82 6.25 -10.87
C LEU A 76 -2.33 6.07 -12.31
N SER A 77 -2.59 4.83 -12.76
CA SER A 77 -3.26 4.58 -14.03
C SER A 77 -4.68 5.14 -14.02
N GLU A 78 -5.21 5.46 -15.20
CA GLU A 78 -6.58 5.96 -15.32
C GLU A 78 -7.61 4.94 -14.83
N GLU A 79 -7.45 3.69 -15.26
CA GLU A 79 -8.27 2.55 -14.83
C GLU A 79 -8.21 2.35 -13.31
N GLY A 80 -7.01 2.33 -12.73
CA GLY A 80 -6.85 2.11 -11.29
C GLY A 80 -7.38 3.25 -10.43
N ILE A 81 -7.22 4.51 -10.89
CA ILE A 81 -7.82 5.67 -10.23
C ILE A 81 -9.35 5.57 -10.27
N GLU A 82 -9.95 5.31 -11.42
CA GLU A 82 -11.40 5.25 -11.58
C GLU A 82 -12.02 4.10 -10.76
N ASN A 83 -11.45 2.90 -10.86
CA ASN A 83 -11.91 1.73 -10.10
C ASN A 83 -11.86 1.99 -8.59
N SER A 84 -10.74 2.52 -8.08
CA SER A 84 -10.60 2.86 -6.66
C SER A 84 -11.58 3.96 -6.24
N TRP A 85 -11.88 4.90 -7.15
CA TRP A 85 -12.87 5.95 -6.91
C TRP A 85 -14.26 5.36 -6.69
N GLN A 86 -14.69 4.48 -7.59
CA GLN A 86 -16.00 3.85 -7.54
C GLN A 86 -16.14 2.95 -6.30
N GLU A 87 -15.14 2.13 -5.99
CA GLU A 87 -15.11 1.33 -4.76
C GLU A 87 -15.32 2.19 -3.51
N HIS A 88 -14.62 3.32 -3.42
CA HIS A 88 -14.71 4.20 -2.26
C HIS A 88 -16.06 4.93 -2.15
N LEU A 89 -16.66 5.33 -3.28
CA LEU A 89 -17.98 5.95 -3.30
C LEU A 89 -19.10 4.96 -2.96
N ASN A 90 -18.97 3.71 -3.41
CA ASN A 90 -19.94 2.65 -3.17
C ASN A 90 -19.80 2.02 -1.76
N SER A 91 -18.66 2.20 -1.10
CA SER A 91 -18.49 1.78 0.30
C SER A 91 -19.31 2.63 1.29
N ASP A 92 -19.55 2.11 2.49
CA ASP A 92 -20.20 2.82 3.61
C ASP A 92 -19.57 4.18 3.94
N ARG A 93 -18.29 4.36 3.58
CA ARG A 93 -17.54 5.60 3.78
C ARG A 93 -18.05 6.75 2.90
N LYS A 94 -18.59 6.46 1.69
CA LYS A 94 -19.10 7.42 0.70
C LYS A 94 -18.19 8.64 0.49
N SER A 95 -16.87 8.47 0.56
CA SER A 95 -15.90 9.55 0.42
C SER A 95 -14.56 9.05 -0.12
N VAL A 96 -13.87 9.95 -0.80
CA VAL A 96 -12.64 9.66 -1.53
C VAL A 96 -11.44 9.95 -0.64
N PRO A 97 -10.49 9.01 -0.48
CA PRO A 97 -9.22 9.29 0.18
C PRO A 97 -8.42 10.40 -0.53
N LEU A 98 -7.68 11.18 0.27
CA LEU A 98 -6.82 12.24 -0.27
C LEU A 98 -5.80 11.71 -1.28
N HIS A 99 -5.26 10.50 -1.10
CA HIS A 99 -4.28 9.95 -2.02
C HIS A 99 -4.85 9.77 -3.44
N LEU A 100 -6.15 9.50 -3.62
CA LEU A 100 -6.76 9.41 -4.97
C LEU A 100 -6.92 10.78 -5.63
N ILE A 101 -7.19 11.83 -4.84
CA ILE A 101 -7.17 13.21 -5.33
C ILE A 101 -5.74 13.56 -5.80
N ILE A 102 -4.74 13.20 -5.00
CA ILE A 102 -3.33 13.38 -5.33
C ILE A 102 -2.98 12.58 -6.61
N SER A 103 -3.42 11.33 -6.74
CA SER A 103 -3.21 10.51 -7.94
C SER A 103 -3.74 11.18 -9.20
N SER A 104 -4.99 11.66 -9.19
CA SER A 104 -5.61 12.33 -10.34
C SER A 104 -4.88 13.62 -10.74
N LEU A 105 -4.48 14.43 -9.76
CA LEU A 105 -3.72 15.66 -10.01
C LEU A 105 -2.29 15.38 -10.49
N LEU A 106 -1.65 14.37 -9.91
CA LEU A 106 -0.30 13.96 -10.27
C LEU A 106 -0.27 13.40 -11.69
N ARG A 107 -1.20 12.52 -12.06
CA ARG A 107 -1.33 11.98 -13.43
C ARG A 107 -1.33 13.09 -14.47
N LYS A 108 -2.26 14.05 -14.34
CA LYS A 108 -2.37 15.20 -15.26
C LYS A 108 -1.10 16.04 -15.36
N LYS A 109 -0.32 16.09 -14.28
CA LYS A 109 0.96 16.81 -14.25
C LYS A 109 2.07 16.01 -14.94
N LEU A 110 2.13 14.70 -14.72
CA LEU A 110 3.10 13.80 -15.32
C LEU A 110 2.92 13.67 -16.85
N ASP A 111 1.69 13.74 -17.35
CA ASP A 111 1.40 13.74 -18.79
C ASP A 111 2.09 14.90 -19.53
N LYS A 112 2.26 16.04 -18.84
CA LYS A 112 2.92 17.24 -19.37
C LYS A 112 4.41 17.31 -19.05
N TYR A 113 4.84 16.65 -17.98
CA TYR A 113 6.24 16.58 -17.58
C TYR A 113 7.02 15.72 -18.56
N LYS A 114 8.26 16.09 -18.91
CA LYS A 114 9.11 15.36 -19.85
C LYS A 114 10.43 14.84 -19.26
N GLY A 115 10.75 15.22 -18.02
CA GLY A 115 11.94 14.72 -17.33
C GLY A 115 11.76 13.31 -16.74
N ASP A 116 12.80 12.86 -16.05
CA ASP A 116 12.86 11.53 -15.46
C ASP A 116 11.91 11.36 -14.28
N ILE A 117 11.39 10.15 -14.09
CA ILE A 117 10.45 9.80 -13.03
C ILE A 117 10.95 8.53 -12.35
N TYR A 118 11.06 8.59 -11.03
CA TYR A 118 11.44 7.44 -10.22
C TYR A 118 10.18 6.83 -9.59
N LEU A 119 10.00 5.53 -9.77
CA LEU A 119 8.94 4.73 -9.18
C LEU A 119 9.53 3.81 -8.12
N ILE A 120 8.87 3.69 -6.98
CA ILE A 120 9.24 2.71 -5.94
C ILE A 120 8.00 1.87 -5.63
N THR A 121 8.11 0.56 -5.83
CA THR A 121 7.07 -0.42 -5.52
C THR A 121 7.59 -1.41 -4.50
N VAL A 122 6.74 -1.79 -3.55
CA VAL A 122 7.07 -2.80 -2.54
C VAL A 122 6.13 -4.00 -2.68
N ILE A 123 6.69 -5.21 -2.65
CA ILE A 123 5.98 -6.48 -2.55
C ILE A 123 5.92 -6.95 -1.11
N ARG A 124 4.93 -7.77 -0.77
CA ARG A 124 4.79 -8.38 0.57
C ARG A 124 4.12 -9.74 0.45
N GLU A 125 4.51 -10.66 1.34
CA GLU A 125 3.86 -11.96 1.52
C GLU A 125 2.33 -11.79 1.54
N PRO A 126 1.61 -12.45 0.61
CA PRO A 126 0.23 -12.10 0.26
C PRO A 126 -0.77 -12.28 1.41
N VAL A 127 -0.61 -13.33 2.24
CA VAL A 127 -1.50 -13.62 3.38
C VAL A 127 -1.38 -12.53 4.43
N SER A 128 -0.16 -12.25 4.89
CA SER A 128 0.12 -11.21 5.88
C SER A 128 -0.31 -9.82 5.39
N ARG A 129 -0.14 -9.54 4.09
CA ARG A 129 -0.62 -8.30 3.47
C ARG A 129 -2.13 -8.19 3.56
N GLU A 130 -2.85 -9.23 3.18
CA GLU A 130 -4.32 -9.20 3.11
C GLU A 130 -4.95 -9.08 4.50
N ILE A 131 -4.45 -9.81 5.50
CA ILE A 131 -4.87 -9.62 6.89
C ILE A 131 -4.61 -8.17 7.31
N SER A 132 -3.45 -7.61 6.99
CA SER A 132 -3.16 -6.20 7.31
C SER A 132 -4.11 -5.22 6.58
N SER A 133 -4.54 -5.56 5.35
CA SER A 133 -5.50 -4.80 4.54
C SER A 133 -6.88 -4.81 5.15
N PHE A 134 -7.35 -5.98 5.57
CA PHE A 134 -8.58 -6.13 6.32
C PHE A 134 -8.62 -5.19 7.54
N PHE A 135 -7.61 -5.25 8.41
CA PHE A 135 -7.59 -4.45 9.62
C PHE A 135 -7.49 -2.93 9.36
N GLN A 136 -6.76 -2.52 8.32
CA GLN A 136 -6.71 -1.12 7.90
C GLN A 136 -8.04 -0.59 7.40
N ASN A 137 -8.85 -1.48 6.83
CA ASN A 137 -10.15 -1.18 6.25
C ASN A 137 -11.30 -1.63 7.15
N THR A 138 -11.08 -1.88 8.45
CA THR A 138 -12.13 -2.23 9.43
C THR A 138 -13.26 -1.21 9.46
N ASP A 139 -12.98 0.07 9.20
CA ASP A 139 -14.00 1.11 8.99
C ASP A 139 -14.99 0.82 7.84
N ARG A 140 -14.62 0.01 6.83
CA ARG A 140 -15.50 -0.46 5.75
C ARG A 140 -16.42 -1.60 6.19
N PHE A 141 -16.06 -2.30 7.27
CA PHE A 141 -16.79 -3.44 7.84
C PHE A 141 -17.38 -3.10 9.21
N LYS A 142 -17.40 -1.80 9.56
CA LYS A 142 -17.71 -1.32 10.90
C LYS A 142 -19.06 -1.85 11.41
N ASN A 143 -20.04 -1.91 10.52
CA ASN A 143 -21.40 -2.39 10.84
C ASN A 143 -21.48 -3.92 10.99
N SER A 144 -20.52 -4.68 10.46
CA SER A 144 -20.53 -6.15 10.50
C SER A 144 -19.66 -6.74 11.62
N ILE A 145 -18.60 -6.05 12.06
CA ILE A 145 -17.64 -6.58 13.05
C ILE A 145 -17.66 -5.89 14.42
N GLU A 146 -18.33 -4.74 14.55
CA GLU A 146 -18.43 -4.03 15.83
C GLU A 146 -19.74 -4.34 16.56
N TYR A 147 -19.66 -4.60 17.87
CA TYR A 147 -20.83 -4.76 18.76
C TYR A 147 -21.42 -3.38 19.15
N SER A 148 -20.73 -2.75 20.09
CA SER A 148 -20.91 -1.43 20.72
C SER A 148 -19.56 -1.10 21.40
N ASP A 149 -19.25 0.18 21.64
CA ASP A 149 -17.99 0.62 22.27
C ASP A 149 -16.67 0.26 21.55
N LEU A 150 -16.68 0.15 20.21
CA LEU A 150 -15.48 -0.12 19.38
C LEU A 150 -14.78 -1.46 19.67
N LYS A 151 -15.48 -2.42 20.30
CA LYS A 151 -14.98 -3.79 20.46
C LYS A 151 -15.22 -4.59 19.18
N ILE A 152 -14.13 -5.12 18.61
CA ILE A 152 -14.14 -5.99 17.43
C ILE A 152 -14.48 -7.42 17.87
N ASP A 153 -15.50 -8.02 17.26
CA ASP A 153 -15.83 -9.43 17.42
C ASP A 153 -14.81 -10.29 16.66
N MET A 154 -14.04 -11.11 17.38
CA MET A 154 -13.02 -11.95 16.75
C MET A 154 -13.63 -13.09 15.93
N ASN A 155 -14.73 -13.70 16.35
CA ASN A 155 -15.36 -14.78 15.59
C ASN A 155 -15.91 -14.26 14.26
N LYS A 156 -16.58 -13.10 14.27
CA LYS A 156 -17.03 -12.45 13.02
C LYS A 156 -15.86 -12.00 12.15
N THR A 157 -14.77 -11.53 12.78
CA THR A 157 -13.55 -11.16 12.07
C THR A 157 -12.95 -12.35 11.33
N ILE A 158 -12.82 -13.50 11.99
CA ILE A 158 -12.30 -14.73 11.37
C ILE A 158 -13.21 -15.20 10.24
N ASN A 159 -14.54 -15.20 10.43
CA ASN A 159 -15.49 -15.55 9.36
C ASN A 159 -15.35 -14.64 8.14
N LEU A 160 -15.23 -13.33 8.34
CA LEU A 160 -15.07 -12.36 7.25
C LEU A 160 -13.69 -12.48 6.57
N LEU A 161 -12.64 -12.82 7.32
CA LEU A 161 -11.35 -13.16 6.73
C LEU A 161 -11.49 -14.41 5.84
N HIS A 162 -12.20 -15.46 6.27
CA HIS A 162 -12.47 -16.61 5.39
C HIS A 162 -13.17 -16.20 4.09
N GLU A 163 -14.20 -15.37 4.15
CA GLU A 163 -14.89 -14.84 2.96
C GLU A 163 -13.97 -14.01 2.05
N ILE A 164 -13.03 -13.26 2.61
CA ILE A 164 -12.04 -12.49 1.85
C ILE A 164 -11.06 -13.43 1.16
N PHE A 165 -10.57 -14.46 1.87
CA PHE A 165 -9.58 -15.40 1.33
C PHE A 165 -10.17 -16.37 0.31
N GLN A 166 -11.50 -16.57 0.29
CA GLN A 166 -12.20 -17.21 -0.83
C GLN A 166 -12.12 -16.39 -2.12
N LYS A 167 -11.84 -15.08 -2.04
CA LYS A 167 -11.53 -14.27 -3.21
C LYS A 167 -10.04 -14.43 -3.47
N ASN A 168 -9.66 -14.78 -4.69
CA ASN A 168 -8.26 -15.01 -5.05
C ASN A 168 -7.39 -13.75 -4.81
N ILE A 169 -6.71 -13.70 -3.66
CA ILE A 169 -6.00 -12.51 -3.16
C ILE A 169 -4.74 -12.18 -3.97
N THR A 170 -4.11 -13.21 -4.55
CA THR A 170 -2.89 -13.08 -5.37
C THR A 170 -3.24 -12.60 -6.76
N LYS A 171 -4.35 -13.05 -7.36
CA LYS A 171 -4.88 -12.49 -8.61
C LYS A 171 -5.18 -11.00 -8.51
N ASN A 172 -5.68 -10.52 -7.36
CA ASN A 172 -5.89 -9.08 -7.14
C ASN A 172 -4.56 -8.30 -7.13
N LEU A 173 -3.50 -8.87 -6.56
CA LEU A 173 -2.15 -8.28 -6.62
C LEU A 173 -1.61 -8.27 -8.04
N GLU A 174 -1.65 -9.42 -8.73
CA GLU A 174 -1.19 -9.55 -10.12
C GLU A 174 -1.89 -8.55 -11.04
N SER A 175 -3.21 -8.40 -10.89
CA SER A 175 -4.00 -7.40 -11.63
C SER A 175 -3.54 -5.97 -11.36
N TRP A 176 -3.16 -5.67 -10.11
CA TRP A 176 -2.60 -4.36 -9.76
C TRP A 176 -1.26 -4.11 -10.47
N PHE A 177 -0.35 -5.09 -10.49
CA PHE A 177 0.94 -4.96 -11.20
C PHE A 177 0.73 -4.79 -12.71
N ASP A 178 -0.20 -5.55 -13.28
CA ASP A 178 -0.54 -5.44 -14.70
C ASP A 178 -1.09 -4.05 -15.04
N VAL A 179 -2.05 -3.54 -14.27
CA VAL A 179 -2.69 -2.25 -14.51
C VAL A 179 -1.75 -1.07 -14.22
N GLU A 180 -1.08 -1.07 -13.08
CA GLU A 180 -0.34 0.10 -12.59
C GLU A 180 1.10 0.17 -13.10
N LEU A 181 1.75 -0.96 -13.37
CA LEU A 181 3.15 -0.99 -13.82
C LEU A 181 3.26 -1.39 -15.30
N LYS A 182 2.69 -2.54 -15.69
CA LYS A 182 2.87 -3.06 -17.04
C LYS A 182 2.15 -2.23 -18.10
N LYS A 183 0.84 -2.05 -17.98
CA LYS A 183 0.05 -1.26 -18.94
C LYS A 183 0.38 0.24 -18.90
N ASN A 184 0.66 0.77 -17.70
CA ASN A 184 0.81 2.21 -17.51
C ASN A 184 2.25 2.72 -17.73
N PHE A 185 3.27 1.92 -17.37
CA PHE A 185 4.69 2.31 -17.48
C PHE A 185 5.53 1.33 -18.31
N GLY A 186 4.95 0.21 -18.75
CA GLY A 186 5.67 -0.79 -19.53
C GLY A 186 6.63 -1.66 -18.72
N PHE A 187 6.49 -1.71 -17.39
CA PHE A 187 7.29 -2.57 -16.52
C PHE A 187 6.54 -3.88 -16.21
N ASP A 188 7.02 -4.99 -16.75
CA ASP A 188 6.57 -6.32 -16.38
C ASP A 188 7.50 -6.90 -15.32
N VAL A 189 7.11 -6.77 -14.05
CA VAL A 189 7.92 -7.25 -12.91
C VAL A 189 7.95 -8.77 -12.79
N PHE A 190 7.17 -9.49 -13.60
CA PHE A 190 7.17 -10.96 -13.63
C PHE A 190 8.05 -11.54 -14.74
N GLU A 191 8.58 -10.69 -15.64
CA GLU A 191 9.35 -11.13 -16.81
C GLU A 191 10.71 -11.75 -16.42
N LYS A 192 11.31 -11.28 -15.32
CA LYS A 192 12.60 -11.75 -14.80
C LYS A 192 12.44 -12.16 -13.36
N LYS A 193 13.11 -13.23 -12.94
CA LYS A 193 13.13 -13.67 -11.55
C LYS A 193 13.63 -12.55 -10.65
N PHE A 194 12.95 -12.34 -9.52
CA PHE A 194 13.39 -11.42 -8.49
C PHE A 194 14.78 -11.79 -7.95
N ASP A 195 15.66 -10.80 -7.82
CA ASP A 195 17.00 -10.99 -7.27
C ASP A 195 16.95 -11.09 -5.73
N ASP A 196 16.76 -12.32 -5.23
CA ASP A 196 16.75 -12.60 -3.79
C ASP A 196 18.13 -12.40 -3.13
N ASP A 197 19.23 -12.45 -3.89
CA ASP A 197 20.58 -12.30 -3.35
C ASP A 197 20.87 -10.82 -3.01
N ASN A 198 20.50 -9.91 -3.89
CA ASN A 198 20.57 -8.46 -3.63
C ASN A 198 19.35 -7.96 -2.82
N GLY A 199 18.23 -8.66 -2.90
CA GLY A 199 16.98 -8.37 -2.19
C GLY A 199 16.18 -7.19 -2.77
N PHE A 200 16.54 -6.70 -3.96
CA PHE A 200 15.81 -5.68 -4.72
C PHE A 200 16.15 -5.73 -6.20
N ASP A 201 15.24 -5.23 -7.05
CA ASP A 201 15.47 -5.08 -8.50
C ASP A 201 15.32 -3.61 -8.94
N ILE A 202 16.13 -3.20 -9.92
CA ILE A 202 16.00 -1.91 -10.60
C ILE A 202 15.73 -2.12 -12.08
N PHE A 203 14.63 -1.55 -12.56
CA PHE A 203 14.23 -1.54 -13.97
C PHE A 203 14.34 -0.13 -14.53
N ASN A 204 14.79 -0.01 -15.78
CA ASN A 204 14.87 1.28 -16.48
C ASN A 204 14.18 1.17 -17.83
N LYS A 205 13.33 2.16 -18.16
CA LYS A 205 12.62 2.24 -19.43
C LYS A 205 12.33 3.68 -19.79
N GLU A 206 12.97 4.15 -20.86
CA GLU A 206 12.88 5.54 -21.32
C GLU A 206 13.19 6.53 -20.17
N ARG A 207 12.22 7.37 -19.79
CA ARG A 207 12.34 8.34 -18.70
C ARG A 207 11.89 7.80 -17.34
N PHE A 208 11.55 6.51 -17.24
CA PHE A 208 11.06 5.90 -16.01
C PHE A 208 12.12 4.94 -15.46
N SER A 209 12.33 4.99 -14.16
CA SER A 209 13.10 4.01 -13.41
C SER A 209 12.22 3.45 -12.30
N LEU A 210 12.20 2.13 -12.12
CA LEU A 210 11.42 1.45 -11.10
C LEU A 210 12.35 0.68 -10.17
N LEU A 211 12.23 0.95 -8.87
CA LEU A 211 12.81 0.12 -7.80
C LEU A 211 11.73 -0.79 -7.23
N LEU A 212 12.01 -2.10 -7.19
CA LEU A 212 11.17 -3.12 -6.58
C LEU A 212 11.83 -3.65 -5.31
N LEU A 213 11.13 -3.55 -4.18
CA LEU A 213 11.62 -3.99 -2.86
C LEU A 213 10.70 -5.05 -2.26
N LYS A 214 11.26 -5.96 -1.47
CA LYS A 214 10.50 -6.90 -0.65
C LYS A 214 10.34 -6.36 0.78
N MET A 215 9.11 -6.28 1.30
CA MET A 215 8.86 -5.69 2.62
C MET A 215 9.68 -6.40 3.71
N GLU A 216 9.78 -7.73 3.61
CA GLU A 216 10.39 -8.61 4.59
C GLU A 216 11.88 -8.35 4.80
N THR A 217 12.60 -7.90 3.76
CA THR A 217 14.04 -7.59 3.80
C THR A 217 14.32 -6.08 3.67
N MET A 218 13.28 -5.26 3.58
CA MET A 218 13.38 -3.84 3.27
C MET A 218 14.25 -3.05 4.25
N ASP A 219 14.18 -3.34 5.56
CA ASP A 219 15.00 -2.65 6.58
C ASP A 219 16.51 -2.80 6.29
N GLU A 220 16.91 -3.93 5.73
CA GLU A 220 18.32 -4.31 5.48
C GLU A 220 18.81 -3.75 4.15
N VAL A 221 18.03 -3.92 3.08
CA VAL A 221 18.48 -3.60 1.70
C VAL A 221 18.25 -2.15 1.31
N PHE A 222 17.34 -1.43 1.99
CA PHE A 222 16.92 -0.08 1.59
C PHE A 222 18.06 0.94 1.43
N PRO A 223 19.07 1.02 2.34
CA PRO A 223 20.14 2.00 2.18
C PRO A 223 20.94 1.80 0.90
N GLN A 224 21.24 0.55 0.54
CA GLN A 224 21.94 0.21 -0.70
C GLN A 224 21.04 0.46 -1.91
N ALA A 225 19.82 -0.05 -1.88
CA ALA A 225 18.86 0.05 -2.99
C ALA A 225 18.60 1.52 -3.39
N ILE A 226 18.36 2.41 -2.42
CA ILE A 226 18.09 3.83 -2.69
C ILE A 226 19.33 4.56 -3.22
N LYS A 227 20.51 4.20 -2.71
CA LYS A 227 21.76 4.79 -3.16
C LYS A 227 22.00 4.52 -4.64
N GLU A 228 21.82 3.26 -5.03
CA GLU A 228 21.94 2.81 -6.42
C GLU A 228 20.84 3.40 -7.30
N PHE A 229 19.58 3.27 -6.86
CA PHE A 229 18.41 3.70 -7.63
C PHE A 229 18.37 5.20 -7.92
N LEU A 230 18.69 6.04 -6.93
CA LEU A 230 18.69 7.50 -7.09
C LEU A 230 20.07 8.05 -7.50
N ASN A 231 21.08 7.18 -7.63
CA ASN A 231 22.48 7.55 -7.88
C ASN A 231 22.98 8.67 -6.94
N ILE A 232 22.75 8.49 -5.64
CA ILE A 232 23.14 9.47 -4.61
C ILE A 232 24.36 8.99 -3.82
N ARG A 233 25.13 9.93 -3.28
CA ARG A 233 26.28 9.61 -2.40
C ARG A 233 25.91 9.55 -0.92
N GLN A 234 24.79 10.18 -0.55
CA GLN A 234 24.29 10.23 0.82
C GLN A 234 23.77 8.86 1.24
N ASN A 235 24.12 8.43 2.45
CA ASN A 235 23.48 7.27 3.08
C ASN A 235 22.09 7.67 3.57
N VAL A 236 21.06 6.91 3.15
CA VAL A 236 19.68 7.11 3.55
C VAL A 236 19.19 5.84 4.25
N ASN A 237 19.03 5.91 5.56
CA ASN A 237 18.54 4.77 6.36
C ASN A 237 17.03 4.85 6.50
N LEU A 238 16.37 3.69 6.45
CA LEU A 238 14.92 3.62 6.59
C LEU A 238 14.48 4.02 8.00
N GLU A 239 13.67 5.06 8.11
CA GLU A 239 13.05 5.46 9.37
C GLU A 239 11.82 4.60 9.66
N LYS A 240 11.83 3.88 10.79
CA LYS A 240 10.67 3.10 11.23
C LYS A 240 9.52 4.04 11.59
N SER A 241 8.51 4.07 10.72
CA SER A 241 7.25 4.70 11.06
C SER A 241 6.49 3.80 12.05
N ASN A 242 6.60 4.08 13.35
CA ASN A 242 5.91 3.36 14.45
C ASN A 242 4.37 3.55 14.45
N LEU A 243 3.78 3.68 13.26
CA LEU A 243 2.38 3.98 13.04
C LEU A 243 1.50 2.74 13.15
N ALA A 244 2.01 1.52 12.94
CA ALA A 244 1.18 0.31 12.94
C ALA A 244 0.81 -0.16 14.36
N GLU A 245 1.79 -0.21 15.28
CA GLU A 245 1.60 -0.63 16.68
C GLU A 245 0.76 0.36 17.50
N LYS A 246 0.67 1.61 17.05
CA LYS A 246 -0.12 2.66 17.71
C LYS A 246 -1.58 2.73 17.25
N LYS A 247 -2.02 1.85 16.35
CA LYS A 247 -3.40 1.88 15.84
C LYS A 247 -4.36 1.24 16.83
N TYR A 248 -5.58 1.75 16.85
CA TYR A 248 -6.64 1.27 17.74
C TYR A 248 -6.97 -0.22 17.56
N TYR A 249 -6.62 -0.80 16.41
CA TYR A 249 -6.87 -2.20 16.07
C TYR A 249 -5.64 -3.11 16.26
N ALA A 250 -4.53 -2.61 16.82
CA ALA A 250 -3.27 -3.38 16.90
C ALA A 250 -3.43 -4.70 17.68
N ASP A 251 -4.19 -4.68 18.77
CA ASP A 251 -4.45 -5.87 19.60
C ASP A 251 -5.27 -6.90 18.80
N SER A 252 -6.38 -6.49 18.18
CA SER A 252 -7.21 -7.38 17.35
C SER A 252 -6.47 -7.90 16.12
N TYR A 253 -5.59 -7.10 15.52
CA TYR A 253 -4.73 -7.56 14.43
C TYR A 253 -3.76 -8.65 14.90
N SER A 254 -3.18 -8.49 16.08
CA SER A 254 -2.25 -9.47 16.65
C SER A 254 -2.97 -10.77 16.97
N GLU A 255 -4.12 -10.68 17.63
CA GLU A 255 -4.97 -11.84 17.94
C GLU A 255 -5.43 -12.58 16.69
N ALA A 256 -5.83 -11.86 15.63
CA ALA A 256 -6.23 -12.51 14.38
C ALA A 256 -5.08 -13.22 13.68
N LYS A 257 -3.85 -12.67 13.70
CA LYS A 257 -2.68 -13.40 13.15
C LYS A 257 -2.43 -14.71 13.90
N GLU A 258 -2.69 -14.73 15.21
CA GLU A 258 -2.49 -15.93 16.03
C GLU A 258 -3.57 -16.98 15.81
N LYS A 259 -4.83 -16.56 15.65
CA LYS A 259 -6.00 -17.46 15.57
C LYS A 259 -6.42 -17.84 14.16
N PHE A 260 -6.20 -16.97 13.17
CA PHE A 260 -6.65 -17.22 11.81
C PHE A 260 -5.83 -18.33 11.16
N ARG A 261 -6.53 -19.32 10.59
CA ARG A 261 -5.96 -20.39 9.79
C ARG A 261 -6.80 -20.57 8.53
N ILE A 262 -6.15 -20.90 7.43
CA ILE A 262 -6.68 -20.99 6.08
C ILE A 262 -6.82 -22.47 5.73
N ASP A 263 -7.93 -22.81 5.06
CA ASP A 263 -8.12 -24.16 4.51
C ASP A 263 -7.00 -24.51 3.54
N SER A 264 -6.54 -25.77 3.57
CA SER A 264 -5.38 -26.21 2.78
C SER A 264 -5.55 -25.95 1.29
N GLU A 265 -6.77 -26.12 0.77
CA GLU A 265 -7.09 -25.87 -0.64
C GLU A 265 -6.86 -24.40 -1.03
N LEU A 266 -7.37 -23.45 -0.23
CA LEU A 266 -7.17 -22.01 -0.49
C LEU A 266 -5.70 -21.61 -0.34
N LEU A 267 -4.99 -22.24 0.59
CA LEU A 267 -3.56 -21.96 0.79
C LEU A 267 -2.72 -22.49 -0.37
N ASP A 268 -3.08 -23.65 -0.91
CA ASP A 268 -2.47 -24.21 -2.11
C ASP A 268 -2.71 -23.30 -3.32
N GLU A 269 -3.91 -22.75 -3.50
CA GLU A 269 -4.20 -21.75 -4.55
C GLU A 269 -3.30 -20.51 -4.44
N ILE A 270 -3.06 -20.01 -3.23
CA ILE A 270 -2.16 -18.89 -2.99
C ILE A 270 -0.73 -19.28 -3.37
N ILE A 271 -0.28 -20.45 -2.93
CA ILE A 271 1.09 -20.92 -3.14
C ILE A 271 1.39 -21.17 -4.61
N ILE A 272 0.48 -21.77 -5.37
CA ILE A 272 0.71 -22.03 -6.81
C ILE A 272 0.53 -20.80 -7.70
N SER A 273 0.04 -19.69 -7.15
CA SER A 273 -0.15 -18.46 -7.91
C SER A 273 1.16 -17.92 -8.47
N ASN A 274 1.08 -17.19 -9.59
CA ASN A 274 2.24 -16.58 -10.21
C ASN A 274 2.91 -15.59 -9.25
N TYR A 275 2.13 -14.80 -8.50
CA TYR A 275 2.67 -13.89 -7.49
C TYR A 275 3.54 -14.60 -6.45
N PHE A 276 3.04 -15.71 -5.90
CA PHE A 276 3.75 -16.41 -4.84
C PHE A 276 4.98 -17.12 -5.40
N GLN A 277 4.84 -17.88 -6.48
CA GLN A 277 5.96 -18.60 -7.08
C GLN A 277 7.05 -17.66 -7.60
N HIS A 278 6.69 -16.47 -8.08
CA HIS A 278 7.68 -15.53 -8.58
C HIS A 278 8.48 -14.85 -7.47
N PHE A 279 7.83 -14.46 -6.37
CA PHE A 279 8.46 -13.63 -5.33
C PHE A 279 8.79 -14.35 -4.02
N TYR A 280 8.18 -15.51 -3.77
CA TYR A 280 8.22 -16.23 -2.49
C TYR A 280 8.40 -17.74 -2.67
N SER A 281 8.88 -18.20 -3.84
CA SER A 281 9.25 -19.61 -4.01
C SER A 281 10.28 -20.04 -2.97
N GLY A 282 10.10 -21.24 -2.42
CA GLY A 282 10.90 -21.78 -1.33
C GLY A 282 10.35 -21.48 0.08
N LEU A 283 9.31 -20.64 0.19
CA LEU A 283 8.64 -20.34 1.47
C LEU A 283 7.30 -21.08 1.64
N GLU A 284 6.98 -22.03 0.77
CA GLU A 284 5.71 -22.76 0.77
C GLU A 284 5.47 -23.46 2.11
N HIS A 285 6.48 -24.17 2.62
CA HIS A 285 6.38 -24.88 3.89
C HIS A 285 6.12 -23.92 5.05
N ASN A 286 6.88 -22.83 5.13
CA ASN A 286 6.75 -21.81 6.18
C ASN A 286 5.35 -21.17 6.16
N ILE A 287 4.79 -20.94 4.98
CA ILE A 287 3.46 -20.37 4.81
C ILE A 287 2.37 -21.38 5.20
N LYS A 288 2.53 -22.65 4.84
CA LYS A 288 1.64 -23.74 5.29
C LYS A 288 1.66 -23.92 6.80
N GLU A 289 2.84 -23.96 7.41
CA GLU A 289 2.98 -24.11 8.86
C GLU A 289 2.34 -22.92 9.60
N LYS A 290 2.58 -21.70 9.11
CA LYS A 290 2.11 -20.49 9.78
C LYS A 290 0.61 -20.27 9.64
N TRP A 291 0.04 -20.56 8.47
CA TRP A 291 -1.32 -20.16 8.13
C TRP A 291 -2.27 -21.32 7.85
N GLY A 292 -1.79 -22.55 7.65
CA GLY A 292 -2.64 -23.72 7.37
C GLY A 292 -3.40 -24.23 8.59
N LYS A 293 -4.62 -24.72 8.36
CA LYS A 293 -5.39 -25.48 9.37
C LYS A 293 -4.77 -26.84 9.66
#